data_AF-A0A815BHQ4-F1
#
_entry.id   AF-A0A815BHQ4-F1
#
_cell.length_a   1.000
_cell.length_b   1.000
_cell.length_c   1.000
_cell.angle_alpha   90.00
_cell.angle_beta   90.00
_cell.angle_gamma   90.00
#
_symmetry.space_group_name_H-M   'P 1'
#
loop_
_entity.id
_entity.type
_entity.pdbx_description
1 polymer ?
#
loop_
_entity_poly.entity_id
_entity_poly.type
_entity_poly.pdbx_seq_one_letter_code
_entity_poly.pdbx_strand_id
1 'polypeptide(L)'
;FSRQLSRNVIKLSDLINLMPNLTCLRLSYVSLTQLINELGNDGIDKKMLKKLTTLTIKGSMENDTFKIKTFCYMFSNIHYLTLEKIMLHNIYILLPLLFRKVINLELLNISLNGDDFDIFDKQHFQQWLKEFIQLNDLNVNVEYNKDNQNMIVWKTN
;
A
#
# COMPACT_ATOMS: atom_id res chain seq x y z
N PHE A 1 6.80 -10.42 8.92
CA PHE A 1 5.93 -11.60 8.72
C PHE A 1 5.37 -11.60 7.29
N SER A 2 5.29 -12.74 6.60
CA SER A 2 4.76 -12.83 5.22
C SER A 2 3.65 -13.89 5.13
N ARG A 3 2.49 -13.54 4.54
CA ARG A 3 1.36 -14.47 4.37
C ARG A 3 0.67 -14.31 3.02
N GLN A 4 0.28 -15.45 2.43
CA GLN A 4 -0.62 -15.53 1.28
C GLN A 4 -2.04 -15.91 1.77
N LEU A 5 -3.06 -15.11 1.45
CA LEU A 5 -4.46 -15.38 1.84
C LEU A 5 -5.13 -16.31 0.80
N SER A 6 -4.56 -17.48 0.53
CA SER A 6 -5.21 -18.50 -0.29
C SER A 6 -5.72 -19.62 0.60
N ARG A 7 -6.96 -19.48 1.10
CA ARG A 7 -7.74 -20.48 1.87
C ARG A 7 -6.94 -21.20 2.98
N ASN A 8 -7.03 -20.78 4.26
CA ASN A 8 -7.25 -21.65 5.44
C ASN A 8 -7.04 -21.05 6.87
N VAL A 9 -7.95 -21.51 7.76
CA VAL A 9 -7.97 -21.81 9.22
C VAL A 9 -7.72 -20.71 10.27
N ILE A 10 -6.78 -19.77 10.10
CA ILE A 10 -6.48 -18.78 11.16
C ILE A 10 -6.73 -17.37 10.65
N LYS A 11 -7.55 -16.57 11.36
CA LYS A 11 -7.80 -15.16 10.97
C LYS A 11 -6.51 -14.35 11.07
N LEU A 12 -6.26 -13.44 10.13
CA LEU A 12 -5.08 -12.56 10.19
C LEU A 12 -5.04 -11.74 11.49
N SER A 13 -6.21 -11.41 12.03
CA SER A 13 -6.36 -10.75 13.33
C SER A 13 -5.66 -11.48 14.47
N ASP A 14 -5.88 -12.79 14.54
CA ASP A 14 -5.41 -13.61 15.65
C ASP A 14 -3.89 -13.73 15.59
N LEU A 15 -3.34 -13.87 14.38
CA LEU A 15 -1.89 -13.89 14.17
C LEU A 15 -1.22 -12.57 14.56
N ILE A 16 -1.81 -11.43 14.19
CA ILE A 16 -1.25 -10.11 14.55
C ILE A 16 -1.28 -9.93 16.07
N ASN A 17 -2.35 -10.34 16.74
CA ASN A 17 -2.45 -10.25 18.19
C ASN A 17 -1.42 -11.14 18.92
N LEU A 18 -1.04 -12.28 18.34
CA LEU A 18 0.00 -13.15 18.87
C LEU A 18 1.42 -12.61 18.66
N MET A 19 1.59 -11.54 17.88
CA MET A 19 2.88 -10.93 17.57
C MET A 19 2.97 -9.49 18.10
N PRO A 20 3.11 -9.28 19.42
CA PRO A 20 3.02 -7.95 20.04
C PRO A 20 4.12 -6.95 19.62
N ASN A 21 5.19 -7.45 18.98
CA ASN A 21 6.32 -6.69 18.47
C ASN A 21 6.39 -6.69 16.93
N LEU A 22 5.27 -6.99 16.26
CA LEU A 22 5.21 -6.98 14.80
C LEU A 22 5.38 -5.55 14.26
N THR A 23 6.51 -5.29 13.60
CA THR A 23 6.81 -4.01 12.93
C THR A 23 6.70 -4.09 11.42
N CYS A 24 6.80 -5.29 10.85
CA CYS A 24 6.79 -5.52 9.41
C CYS A 24 5.77 -6.60 9.01
N LEU A 25 4.85 -6.23 8.12
CA LEU A 25 3.80 -7.09 7.60
C LEU A 25 3.82 -7.12 6.06
N ARG A 26 3.97 -8.31 5.49
CA ARG A 26 3.86 -8.56 4.05
C ARG A 26 2.66 -9.45 3.76
N LEU A 27 1.79 -8.99 2.88
CA LEU A 27 0.55 -9.64 2.49
C LEU A 27 0.56 -9.83 0.99
N SER A 28 0.35 -11.06 0.53
CA SER A 28 0.33 -11.41 -0.88
C SER A 28 -1.00 -12.03 -1.31
N TYR A 29 -1.44 -11.66 -2.50
CA TYR A 29 -2.71 -12.06 -3.10
C TYR A 29 -3.92 -11.72 -2.21
N VAL A 30 -3.93 -10.49 -1.69
CA VAL A 30 -4.98 -10.00 -0.78
C VAL A 30 -5.79 -8.91 -1.49
N SER A 31 -7.12 -9.03 -1.50
CA SER A 31 -7.96 -7.88 -1.88
C SER A 31 -8.04 -6.90 -0.71
N LEU A 32 -8.01 -5.60 -0.98
CA LEU A 32 -8.10 -4.57 0.07
C LEU A 32 -9.36 -4.74 0.93
N THR A 33 -10.47 -5.17 0.32
CA THR A 33 -11.72 -5.50 1.01
C THR A 33 -11.54 -6.63 2.00
N GLN A 34 -10.91 -7.73 1.59
CA GLN A 34 -10.62 -8.85 2.49
C GLN A 34 -9.72 -8.39 3.64
N LEU A 35 -8.69 -7.59 3.35
CA LEU A 35 -7.80 -7.05 4.36
C LEU A 35 -8.56 -6.21 5.39
N ILE A 36 -9.35 -5.24 4.95
CA ILE A 36 -10.11 -4.35 5.84
C ILE A 36 -11.14 -5.13 6.62
N ASN A 37 -11.81 -6.11 6.01
CA ASN A 37 -12.78 -6.94 6.72
C ASN A 37 -12.09 -7.82 7.78
N GLU A 38 -10.93 -8.41 7.46
CA GLU A 38 -10.19 -9.24 8.43
C GLU A 38 -9.59 -8.41 9.57
N LEU A 39 -9.08 -7.22 9.28
CA LEU A 39 -8.43 -6.38 10.28
C LEU A 39 -9.37 -5.40 11.00
N GLY A 40 -10.49 -5.02 10.36
CA GLY A 40 -11.45 -4.03 10.83
C GLY A 40 -12.54 -4.60 11.73
N ASN A 41 -12.68 -5.93 11.77
CA ASN A 41 -13.45 -6.61 12.81
C ASN A 41 -12.80 -6.42 14.18
N ASP A 42 -13.61 -6.39 15.24
CA ASP A 42 -13.21 -6.13 16.65
C ASP A 42 -12.14 -7.07 17.24
N GLY A 43 -11.65 -8.03 16.46
CA GLY A 43 -10.63 -8.97 16.88
C GLY A 43 -9.23 -8.37 16.99
N ILE A 44 -8.87 -7.31 16.25
CA ILE A 44 -7.52 -6.72 16.33
C ILE A 44 -7.43 -5.63 17.38
N ASP A 45 -6.42 -5.74 18.25
CA ASP A 45 -5.99 -4.58 19.03
C ASP A 45 -5.37 -3.54 18.08
N LYS A 46 -6.11 -2.45 17.82
CA LYS A 46 -5.69 -1.34 16.96
C LYS A 46 -4.35 -0.73 17.39
N LYS A 47 -3.95 -0.88 18.65
CA LYS A 47 -2.61 -0.46 19.13
C LYS A 47 -1.50 -1.28 18.50
N MET A 48 -1.75 -2.54 18.11
CA MET A 48 -0.77 -3.38 17.41
C MET A 48 -0.52 -2.87 15.99
N LEU A 49 -1.57 -2.49 15.26
CA LEU A 49 -1.42 -1.93 13.90
C LEU A 49 -0.63 -0.61 13.92
N LYS A 50 -0.74 0.18 14.99
CA LYS A 50 0.08 1.40 15.17
C LYS A 50 1.57 1.11 15.36
N LYS A 51 1.98 -0.10 15.73
CA LYS A 51 3.41 -0.47 15.83
C LYS A 51 4.02 -0.89 14.49
N LEU A 52 3.20 -1.16 13.49
CA LEU A 52 3.68 -1.47 12.15
C LEU A 52 4.33 -0.21 11.57
N THR A 53 5.57 -0.37 11.11
CA THR A 53 6.33 0.66 10.40
C THR A 53 6.54 0.28 8.94
N THR A 54 6.46 -1.01 8.60
CA THR A 54 6.64 -1.53 7.25
C THR A 54 5.43 -2.36 6.82
N LEU A 55 4.86 -2.02 5.66
CA LEU A 55 3.73 -2.74 5.07
C LEU A 55 3.99 -3.01 3.59
N THR A 56 3.87 -4.27 3.19
CA THR A 56 3.88 -4.67 1.79
C THR A 56 2.56 -5.34 1.45
N ILE A 57 1.88 -4.83 0.45
CA ILE A 57 0.64 -5.41 -0.08
C ILE A 57 0.85 -5.72 -1.54
N LYS A 58 0.70 -7.00 -1.87
CA LYS A 58 0.65 -7.50 -3.24
C LYS A 58 -0.75 -8.01 -3.51
N GLY A 59 -1.51 -7.34 -4.35
CA GLY A 59 -2.89 -7.74 -4.62
C GLY A 59 -3.72 -6.67 -5.32
N SER A 60 -4.96 -7.00 -5.63
CA SER A 60 -5.88 -6.05 -6.23
C SER A 60 -6.45 -5.11 -5.17
N MET A 61 -6.38 -3.80 -5.43
CA MET A 61 -7.27 -2.86 -4.77
C MET A 61 -8.58 -2.82 -5.57
N GLU A 62 -9.69 -2.96 -4.88
CA GLU A 62 -11.01 -2.71 -5.46
C GLU A 62 -11.27 -1.20 -5.46
N ASN A 63 -12.06 -0.73 -6.43
CA ASN A 63 -12.36 0.69 -6.61
C ASN A 63 -13.42 1.18 -5.59
N ASP A 64 -13.06 1.13 -4.30
CA ASP A 64 -13.93 1.49 -3.19
C ASP A 64 -13.23 2.56 -2.33
N THR A 65 -13.62 3.82 -2.56
CA THR A 65 -13.04 4.98 -1.88
C THR A 65 -13.21 4.91 -0.36
N PHE A 66 -14.29 4.31 0.14
CA PHE A 66 -14.51 4.17 1.58
C PHE A 66 -13.48 3.22 2.19
N LYS A 67 -13.24 2.09 1.53
CA LYS A 67 -12.23 1.12 1.95
C LYS A 67 -10.81 1.68 1.89
N ILE A 68 -10.49 2.43 0.85
CA ILE A 68 -9.19 3.13 0.74
C ILE A 68 -8.99 4.10 1.92
N LYS A 69 -10.03 4.86 2.31
CA LYS A 69 -9.94 5.72 3.50
C LYS A 69 -9.68 4.92 4.78
N THR A 70 -10.43 3.84 5.00
CA THR A 70 -10.28 2.97 6.17
C THR A 70 -8.87 2.39 6.24
N PHE A 71 -8.32 1.95 5.10
CA PHE A 71 -6.95 1.49 5.00
C PHE A 71 -5.95 2.54 5.50
N CYS A 72 -6.02 3.78 5.01
CA CYS A 72 -5.11 4.84 5.44
C CYS A 72 -5.21 5.13 6.94
N TYR A 73 -6.40 5.02 7.54
CA TYR A 73 -6.58 5.20 8.98
C TYR A 73 -5.91 4.09 9.80
N MET A 74 -6.05 2.83 9.35
CA MET A 74 -5.51 1.66 10.05
C MET A 74 -3.98 1.65 10.07
N PHE A 75 -3.36 2.15 9.00
CA PHE A 75 -1.91 2.10 8.78
C PHE A 75 -1.25 3.48 8.85
N SER A 76 -1.76 4.35 9.73
CA SER A 76 -1.32 5.75 9.87
C SER A 76 0.13 5.94 10.37
N ASN A 77 0.78 4.90 10.89
CA ASN A 77 2.16 4.95 11.38
C ASN A 77 3.17 4.21 10.47
N ILE A 78 2.81 3.92 9.23
CA ILE A 78 3.73 3.27 8.28
C ILE A 78 4.77 4.27 7.79
N HIS A 79 6.04 3.86 7.84
CA HIS A 79 7.19 4.57 7.27
C HIS A 79 7.56 4.03 5.88
N TYR A 80 7.41 2.71 5.68
CA TYR A 80 7.76 2.04 4.44
C TYR A 80 6.53 1.30 3.88
N LEU A 81 5.97 1.81 2.78
CA LEU A 81 4.82 1.20 2.11
C LEU A 81 5.23 0.64 0.74
N THR A 82 4.91 -0.62 0.48
CA THR A 82 5.08 -1.23 -0.84
C THR A 82 3.73 -1.75 -1.34
N LEU A 83 3.37 -1.33 -2.54
CA LEU A 83 2.11 -1.60 -3.22
C LEU A 83 2.42 -2.34 -4.54
N GLU A 84 2.28 -3.66 -4.57
CA GLU A 84 2.56 -4.48 -5.74
C GLU A 84 1.30 -4.90 -6.50
N LYS A 85 1.36 -4.82 -7.83
CA LYS A 85 0.29 -5.20 -8.77
C LYS A 85 -1.04 -4.46 -8.55
N ILE A 86 -0.94 -3.18 -8.18
CA ILE A 86 -2.11 -2.32 -7.97
C ILE A 86 -2.51 -1.63 -9.27
N MET A 87 -3.83 -1.49 -9.48
CA MET A 87 -4.41 -0.77 -10.61
C MET A 87 -4.17 0.73 -10.47
N LEU A 88 -3.88 1.42 -11.59
CA LEU A 88 -3.49 2.83 -11.60
C LEU A 88 -4.54 3.76 -10.96
N HIS A 89 -5.83 3.56 -11.27
CA HIS A 89 -6.92 4.39 -10.73
C HIS A 89 -6.99 4.37 -9.20
N ASN A 90 -6.66 3.25 -8.57
CA ASN A 90 -6.65 3.16 -7.10
C ASN A 90 -5.51 3.98 -6.49
N ILE A 91 -4.38 4.08 -7.18
CA ILE A 91 -3.25 4.90 -6.74
C ILE A 91 -3.62 6.38 -6.74
N TYR A 92 -4.37 6.86 -7.76
CA TYR A 92 -4.87 8.24 -7.79
C TYR A 92 -5.78 8.60 -6.61
N ILE A 93 -6.55 7.64 -6.10
CA ILE A 93 -7.42 7.84 -4.93
C ILE A 93 -6.63 7.68 -3.63
N LEU A 94 -5.78 6.65 -3.57
CA LEU A 94 -5.04 6.24 -2.38
C LEU A 94 -4.00 7.27 -1.96
N LEU A 95 -3.19 7.80 -2.89
CA LEU A 95 -2.07 8.67 -2.52
C LEU A 95 -2.53 9.98 -1.86
N PRO A 96 -3.52 10.74 -2.40
CA PRO A 96 -4.06 11.90 -1.69
C PRO A 96 -4.51 11.60 -0.25
N LEU A 97 -5.05 10.40 -0.01
CA LEU A 97 -5.51 9.98 1.30
C LEU A 97 -4.38 9.50 2.22
N LEU A 98 -3.39 8.78 1.67
CA LEU A 98 -2.20 8.36 2.41
C LEU A 98 -1.44 9.57 2.92
N PHE A 99 -1.12 10.54 2.08
CA PHE A 99 -0.34 11.71 2.52
C PHE A 99 -1.09 12.58 3.55
N ARG A 100 -2.42 12.69 3.43
CA ARG A 100 -3.22 13.41 4.43
C ARG A 100 -3.29 12.69 5.80
N LYS A 101 -2.96 11.40 5.87
CA LYS A 101 -3.24 10.56 7.05
C LYS A 101 -2.05 9.78 7.59
N VAL A 102 -1.01 9.59 6.79
CA VAL A 102 0.22 8.83 7.09
C VAL A 102 1.38 9.82 7.06
N ILE A 103 1.49 10.61 8.12
CA ILE A 103 2.42 11.75 8.23
C ILE A 103 3.89 11.29 8.21
N ASN A 104 4.14 10.02 8.55
CA ASN A 104 5.50 9.47 8.73
C ASN A 104 6.00 8.64 7.53
N LEU A 105 5.32 8.69 6.38
CA LEU A 105 5.73 7.89 5.22
C LEU A 105 7.05 8.41 4.65
N GLU A 106 8.11 7.60 4.72
CA GLU A 106 9.46 7.93 4.24
C GLU A 106 9.73 7.34 2.85
N LEU A 107 9.16 6.17 2.57
CA LEU A 107 9.34 5.44 1.33
C LEU A 107 8.03 4.81 0.84
N LEU A 108 7.75 5.03 -0.44
CA LEU A 108 6.64 4.40 -1.14
C LEU A 108 7.14 3.70 -2.40
N ASN A 109 6.98 2.38 -2.44
CA ASN A 109 7.22 1.59 -3.64
C ASN A 109 5.88 1.23 -4.28
N ILE A 110 5.72 1.51 -5.57
CA ILE A 110 4.53 1.17 -6.34
C ILE A 110 4.96 0.30 -7.52
N SER A 111 4.46 -0.93 -7.60
CA SER A 111 4.59 -1.79 -8.77
C SER A 111 3.20 -1.92 -9.39
N LEU A 112 3.03 -1.36 -10.58
CA LEU A 112 1.73 -1.26 -11.24
C LEU A 112 1.46 -2.51 -12.09
N ASN A 113 0.19 -2.90 -12.21
CA ASN A 113 -0.17 -4.01 -13.10
C ASN A 113 -0.08 -3.58 -14.57
N GLY A 114 0.65 -4.34 -15.39
CA GLY A 114 1.05 -3.92 -16.75
C GLY A 114 -0.10 -3.77 -17.74
N ASP A 115 -1.25 -4.38 -17.47
CA ASP A 115 -2.39 -4.40 -18.41
C ASP A 115 -3.12 -3.06 -18.52
N ASP A 116 -2.88 -2.11 -17.60
CA ASP A 116 -3.60 -0.83 -17.49
C ASP A 116 -2.91 0.37 -18.18
N PHE A 117 -1.84 0.17 -18.95
CA PHE A 117 -1.04 1.29 -19.47
C PHE A 117 -1.01 1.38 -21.00
N ASP A 118 -1.56 2.48 -21.51
CA ASP A 118 -1.02 3.13 -22.70
C ASP A 118 0.10 4.12 -22.32
N ILE A 119 0.94 4.48 -23.29
CA ILE A 119 2.12 5.35 -23.09
C ILE A 119 1.73 6.71 -22.47
N PHE A 120 0.55 7.22 -22.84
CA PHE A 120 0.02 8.50 -22.35
C PHE A 120 -0.24 8.46 -20.83
N ASP A 121 -0.85 7.38 -20.34
CA ASP A 121 -1.17 7.22 -18.91
C ASP A 121 0.10 7.13 -18.06
N LYS A 122 1.17 6.53 -18.59
CA LYS A 122 2.47 6.49 -17.92
C LYS A 122 3.05 7.90 -17.72
N GLN A 123 3.09 8.73 -18.77
CA GLN A 123 3.65 10.07 -18.68
C GLN A 123 2.83 10.99 -17.77
N HIS A 124 1.49 10.94 -17.91
CA HIS A 124 0.61 11.73 -17.06
C HIS A 124 0.74 11.35 -15.58
N PHE A 125 0.73 10.05 -15.27
CA PHE A 125 0.93 9.56 -13.90
C PHE A 125 2.29 9.99 -13.34
N GLN A 126 3.35 9.91 -14.16
CA GLN A 126 4.68 10.31 -13.73
C GLN A 126 4.76 11.80 -13.40
N GLN A 127 4.16 12.65 -14.24
CA GLN A 127 4.12 14.09 -14.00
C GLN A 127 3.32 14.42 -12.73
N TRP A 128 2.12 13.86 -12.60
CA TRP A 128 1.29 14.05 -11.41
C TRP A 128 2.01 13.59 -10.15
N LEU A 129 2.68 12.43 -10.18
CA LEU A 129 3.40 11.91 -9.03
C LEU A 129 4.63 12.78 -8.67
N LYS A 130 5.36 13.33 -9.65
CA LYS A 130 6.46 14.28 -9.40
C LYS A 130 5.98 15.54 -8.67
N GLU A 131 4.91 16.16 -9.16
CA GLU A 131 4.30 17.33 -8.52
C GLU A 131 3.85 16.97 -7.09
N PHE A 132 3.31 15.77 -6.91
CA PHE A 132 2.84 15.28 -5.63
C PHE A 132 3.97 15.01 -4.62
N ILE A 133 5.11 14.49 -5.08
CA ILE A 133 6.30 14.21 -4.26
C ILE A 133 7.02 15.48 -3.82
N GLN A 134 7.19 16.45 -4.73
CA GLN A 134 7.88 17.72 -4.44
C GLN A 134 7.25 18.48 -3.26
N LEU A 135 5.95 18.29 -3.04
CA LEU A 135 5.21 18.92 -1.95
C LEU A 135 5.41 18.25 -0.58
N ASN A 136 5.93 17.02 -0.54
CA ASN A 136 5.79 16.15 0.63
C ASN A 136 7.06 15.39 1.06
N ASP A 137 8.23 15.70 0.48
CA ASP A 137 9.53 15.12 0.87
C ASP A 137 9.53 13.58 0.98
N LEU A 138 8.92 12.90 0.00
CA LEU A 138 8.73 11.44 -0.02
C LEU A 138 9.63 10.78 -1.07
N ASN A 139 10.33 9.70 -0.69
CA ASN A 139 10.99 8.83 -1.66
C ASN A 139 9.96 7.90 -2.32
N VAL A 140 9.86 7.94 -3.65
CA VAL A 140 8.94 7.09 -4.40
C VAL A 140 9.66 6.32 -5.49
N ASN A 141 9.46 5.00 -5.48
CA ASN A 141 9.92 4.13 -6.56
C ASN A 141 8.70 3.59 -7.29
N VAL A 142 8.72 3.70 -8.63
CA VAL A 142 7.66 3.14 -9.48
C VAL A 142 8.26 2.10 -10.42
N GLU A 143 7.66 0.91 -10.41
CA GLU A 143 7.98 -0.22 -11.28
C GLU A 143 6.80 -0.53 -12.23
N TYR A 144 7.11 -0.71 -13.51
CA TYR A 144 6.14 -1.06 -14.55
C TYR A 144 6.40 -2.49 -15.05
N ASN A 145 5.51 -3.44 -14.73
CA ASN A 145 5.72 -4.87 -15.00
C ASN A 145 5.73 -5.30 -16.50
N LYS A 146 5.58 -4.39 -17.47
CA LYS A 146 5.64 -4.74 -18.91
C LYS A 146 7.07 -4.77 -19.47
N ASP A 147 8.01 -4.08 -18.83
CA ASP A 147 9.39 -3.98 -19.31
C ASP A 147 10.34 -4.25 -18.14
N ASN A 148 11.03 -5.38 -18.15
CA ASN A 148 11.91 -5.85 -17.06
C ASN A 148 13.13 -4.95 -16.73
N GLN A 149 13.15 -3.67 -17.10
CA GLN A 149 14.30 -2.76 -16.91
C GLN A 149 13.98 -1.26 -16.68
N ASN A 150 12.75 -0.86 -16.35
CA ASN A 150 12.45 0.57 -16.09
C ASN A 150 11.99 0.82 -14.65
N MET A 151 12.95 0.74 -13.70
CA MET A 151 12.74 1.26 -12.35
C MET A 151 13.02 2.76 -12.35
N ILE A 152 12.01 3.58 -12.12
CA ILE A 152 12.20 5.02 -11.93
C ILE A 152 12.27 5.26 -10.42
N VAL A 153 13.44 5.69 -9.97
CA VAL A 153 13.71 6.08 -8.58
C VAL A 153 13.64 7.60 -8.50
N TRP A 154 12.68 8.14 -7.75
CA TRP A 154 12.68 9.56 -7.38
C TRP A 154 12.95 9.70 -5.90
N LYS A 155 14.04 10.40 -5.59
CA LYS A 155 14.36 10.85 -4.24
C LYS A 155 14.06 12.32 -4.15
N THR A 156 13.42 12.75 -3.08
CA THR A 156 13.55 14.13 -2.62
C THR A 156 14.92 14.27 -1.95
N ASN A 157 15.42 15.51 -1.89
CA ASN A 157 16.80 15.81 -1.47
C ASN A 157 17.11 15.31 -0.06
#